data_AF-A0A3P3FS02-F1
#
_entry.id   AF-A0A3P3FS02-F1
#
_cell.length_a   1.000
_cell.length_b   1.000
_cell.length_c   1.000
_cell.angle_alpha   90.00
_cell.angle_beta   90.00
_cell.angle_gamma   90.00
#
_symmetry.space_group_name_H-M   'P 1'
#
loop_
_entity.id
_entity.type
_entity.pdbx_description
1 polymer ?
#
loop_
_entity_poly.entity_id
_entity_poly.type
_entity_poly.pdbx_seq_one_letter_code
_entity_poly.pdbx_strand_id
1 'polypeptide(L)'
;MNAHSDTDRQRDAPDRQYGRRVEADRSWNVYHVFSGIPAHEDGAVMTGLSRSDATRSMLSLNLRNAERRKAGAAPPIVLHKRAAGQS
;
A
#
# COMPACT_ATOMS: atom_id res chain seq x y z
N MET A 1 -22.83 -7.75 27.81
CA MET A 1 -21.67 -8.25 27.05
C MET A 1 -21.84 -7.80 25.61
N ASN A 2 -20.94 -6.97 25.07
CA ASN A 2 -20.83 -6.73 23.64
C ASN A 2 -19.34 -6.53 23.33
N ALA A 3 -18.79 -7.47 22.57
CA ALA A 3 -17.37 -7.57 22.27
C ALA A 3 -16.98 -6.62 21.13
N HIS A 4 -15.89 -5.89 21.40
CA HIS A 4 -14.90 -5.33 20.49
C HIS A 4 -15.03 -5.80 19.04
N SER A 5 -15.58 -4.94 18.18
CA SER A 5 -15.18 -4.93 16.77
C SER A 5 -14.09 -3.90 16.63
N ASP A 6 -12.85 -4.39 16.68
CA ASP A 6 -11.63 -3.68 16.34
C ASP A 6 -11.76 -3.12 14.93
N THR A 7 -12.31 -1.91 14.81
CA THR A 7 -11.91 -0.98 13.76
C THR A 7 -10.70 -0.23 14.28
N ASP A 8 -9.65 -1.01 14.57
CA ASP A 8 -8.31 -0.47 14.72
C ASP A 8 -8.04 0.31 13.45
N ARG A 9 -7.71 1.57 13.68
CA ARG A 9 -7.46 2.58 12.67
C ARG A 9 -6.65 1.94 11.56
N GLN A 10 -7.09 2.20 10.34
CA GLN A 10 -6.35 2.04 9.11
C GLN A 10 -4.98 2.70 9.30
N ARG A 11 -4.07 1.99 9.98
CA ARG A 11 -2.73 2.42 10.31
C ARG A 11 -2.12 2.72 8.97
N ASP A 12 -1.69 3.97 8.81
CA ASP A 12 -0.95 4.48 7.66
C ASP A 12 -0.09 3.35 7.11
N ALA A 13 -0.58 2.70 6.05
CA ALA A 13 0.11 1.54 5.52
C ALA A 13 1.47 2.09 5.08
N PRO A 14 2.59 1.55 5.59
CA PRO A 14 3.91 2.09 5.27
C PRO A 14 4.02 2.20 3.76
N ASP A 15 4.50 3.34 3.28
CA ASP A 15 4.61 3.69 1.86
C ASP A 15 5.07 2.48 1.04
N ARG A 16 4.11 1.81 0.39
CA ARG A 16 4.40 0.59 -0.37
C ARG A 16 5.09 0.98 -1.67
N GLN A 17 6.41 0.99 -1.63
CA GLN A 17 7.24 1.20 -2.81
C GLN A 17 7.74 -0.14 -3.32
N TYR A 18 7.67 -0.28 -4.64
CA TYR A 18 8.02 -1.50 -5.34
C TYR A 18 9.19 -1.26 -6.29
N GLY A 19 10.15 -2.18 -6.26
CA GLY A 19 11.26 -2.27 -7.21
C GLY A 19 11.14 -3.54 -8.05
N ARG A 20 12.04 -3.69 -9.03
CA ARG A 20 12.19 -4.93 -9.79
C ARG A 20 13.65 -5.32 -9.90
N ARG A 21 13.92 -6.63 -9.89
CA ARG A 21 15.27 -7.21 -10.04
C ARG A 21 15.26 -8.35 -11.04
N VAL A 22 16.44 -8.63 -11.60
CA VAL A 22 16.69 -9.80 -12.44
C VAL A 22 17.18 -10.95 -11.58
N GLU A 23 16.69 -12.15 -11.83
CA GLU A 23 17.12 -13.39 -11.19
C GLU A 23 18.14 -14.14 -12.06
N ALA A 24 18.78 -15.19 -11.52
CA ALA A 24 19.83 -15.94 -12.22
C ALA A 24 19.35 -16.61 -13.53
N ASP A 25 18.07 -16.97 -13.60
CA ASP A 25 17.42 -17.53 -14.79
C ASP A 25 17.03 -16.46 -15.83
N ARG A 26 17.40 -15.18 -15.60
CA ARG A 26 17.05 -13.99 -16.38
C ARG A 26 15.58 -13.60 -16.34
N SER A 27 14.79 -14.23 -15.47
CA SER A 27 13.45 -13.76 -15.17
C SER A 27 13.50 -12.50 -14.29
N TRP A 28 12.37 -11.80 -14.20
CA TRP A 28 12.24 -10.60 -13.38
C TRP A 28 11.24 -10.80 -12.25
N ASN A 29 11.59 -10.27 -11.08
CA ASN A 29 10.75 -10.26 -9.89
C ASN A 29 10.42 -8.83 -9.51
N VAL A 30 9.16 -8.57 -9.13
CA VAL A 30 8.74 -7.32 -8.48
C VAL A 30 8.71 -7.56 -6.98
N TYR A 31 9.30 -6.65 -6.19
CA TYR A 31 9.45 -6.82 -4.75
C TYR A 31 9.18 -5.51 -3.99
N HIS A 32 8.81 -5.62 -2.73
CA HIS A 32 8.66 -4.48 -1.83
C HIS A 32 10.05 -3.97 -1.40
N VAL A 33 10.37 -2.70 -1.65
CA VAL A 33 11.77 -2.21 -1.52
C VAL A 33 12.32 -2.29 -0.10
N PHE A 34 11.46 -2.19 0.91
CA PHE A 34 11.88 -2.21 2.31
C PHE A 34 11.99 -3.62 2.91
N SER A 35 11.20 -4.58 2.42
CA SER A 35 11.19 -5.95 2.96
C SER A 35 11.87 -6.97 2.05
N GLY A 36 12.07 -6.65 0.78
CA GLY A 36 12.62 -7.57 -0.23
C GLY A 36 11.66 -8.68 -0.68
N ILE A 37 10.51 -8.83 0.00
CA ILE A 37 9.49 -9.85 -0.24
C ILE A 37 8.85 -9.63 -1.62
N PRO A 38 8.63 -10.69 -2.42
CA PRO A 38 7.89 -10.59 -3.68
C PRO A 38 6.53 -9.92 -3.53
N ALA A 39 6.22 -9.04 -4.49
CA ALA A 39 4.92 -8.42 -4.58
C ALA A 39 3.86 -9.44 -4.98
N HIS A 40 2.60 -9.09 -4.71
CA HIS A 40 1.44 -9.82 -5.18
C HIS A 40 0.54 -8.86 -5.95
N GLU A 41 0.03 -9.28 -7.11
CA GLU A 41 -1.01 -8.60 -7.88
C GLU A 41 -2.09 -9.63 -8.22
N ASP A 42 -3.35 -9.29 -7.92
CA ASP A 42 -4.52 -10.17 -8.13
C ASP A 42 -4.36 -11.59 -7.55
N GLY A 43 -3.67 -11.69 -6.41
CA GLY A 43 -3.40 -12.97 -5.71
C GLY A 43 -2.22 -13.77 -6.29
N ALA A 44 -1.63 -13.35 -7.41
CA ALA A 44 -0.47 -14.00 -7.99
C ALA A 44 0.84 -13.36 -7.49
N VAL A 45 1.82 -14.21 -7.15
CA VAL A 45 3.17 -13.78 -6.80
C VAL A 45 3.86 -13.24 -8.06
N MET A 46 4.46 -12.05 -7.96
CA MET A 46 5.05 -11.36 -9.10
C MET A 46 6.50 -11.79 -9.37
N THR A 47 6.68 -13.09 -9.64
CA THR A 47 7.98 -13.72 -9.91
C THR A 47 8.01 -14.39 -11.27
N GLY A 48 9.19 -14.59 -11.86
CA GLY A 48 9.31 -15.32 -13.12
C GLY A 48 8.83 -14.53 -14.35
N LEU A 49 8.76 -13.20 -14.24
CA LEU A 49 8.15 -12.33 -15.25
C LEU A 49 9.12 -12.00 -16.39
N SER A 50 8.57 -11.62 -17.54
CA SER A 50 9.35 -10.88 -18.54
C SER A 50 9.74 -9.50 -18.00
N ARG A 51 10.81 -8.90 -18.56
CA ARG A 51 11.21 -7.53 -18.22
C ARG A 51 10.08 -6.52 -18.40
N SER A 52 9.32 -6.65 -19.48
CA SER A 52 8.18 -5.77 -19.79
C SER A 52 7.04 -5.93 -18.79
N ASP A 53 6.69 -7.16 -18.42
CA ASP A 53 5.64 -7.44 -17.43
C ASP A 53 6.03 -6.87 -16.06
N ALA A 54 7.25 -7.18 -15.59
CA ALA A 54 7.76 -6.65 -14.33
C ALA A 54 7.80 -5.11 -14.31
N THR A 55 8.12 -4.47 -15.43
CA THR A 55 8.12 -3.01 -15.55
C THR A 55 6.72 -2.44 -15.44
N ARG A 56 5.77 -2.97 -16.22
CA ARG A 56 4.38 -2.53 -16.24
C ARG A 56 3.74 -2.67 -14.85
N SER A 57 3.88 -3.82 -14.22
CA SER A 57 3.29 -4.06 -12.90
C SER A 57 3.92 -3.23 -11.79
N MET A 58 5.25 -3.07 -11.78
CA MET A 58 5.94 -2.18 -10.82
C MET A 58 5.40 -0.74 -10.91
N LEU A 59 5.23 -0.22 -12.12
CA LEU A 59 4.69 1.13 -12.33
C LEU A 59 3.22 1.23 -11.88
N SER A 60 2.38 0.26 -12.23
CA SER A 60 0.98 0.18 -11.77
C SER A 60 0.88 0.20 -10.24
N LEU A 61 1.66 -0.64 -9.55
CA LEU A 61 1.68 -0.71 -8.09
C LEU A 61 2.11 0.61 -7.44
N ASN A 62 3.20 1.21 -7.94
CA ASN A 62 3.71 2.48 -7.42
C ASN A 62 2.73 3.63 -7.66
N LEU A 63 2.04 3.66 -8.81
CA LEU A 63 1.00 4.65 -9.10
C LEU A 63 -0.19 4.50 -8.15
N ARG A 64 -0.73 3.28 -7.99
CA ARG A 64 -1.82 2.99 -7.04
C ARG A 64 -1.46 3.37 -5.61
N ASN A 65 -0.20 3.25 -5.22
CA ASN A 65 0.28 3.67 -3.91
C ASN A 65 0.44 5.20 -3.82
N ALA A 66 0.89 5.88 -4.87
CA ALA A 66 0.94 7.34 -4.93
C ALA A 66 -0.46 7.97 -4.83
N GLU A 67 -1.46 7.41 -5.52
CA GLU A 67 -2.84 7.90 -5.43
C GLU A 67 -3.45 7.67 -4.04
N ARG A 68 -3.17 6.52 -3.40
CA ARG A 68 -3.57 6.28 -2.00
C ARG A 68 -2.95 7.27 -1.03
N ARG A 69 -1.67 7.63 -1.22
CA ARG A 69 -1.00 8.67 -0.42
C ARG A 69 -1.68 10.03 -0.56
N LYS A 70 -2.02 10.43 -1.80
CA LYS A 70 -2.76 11.68 -2.03
C LYS A 70 -4.14 11.67 -1.37
N ALA A 71 -4.85 10.54 -1.42
CA ALA A 71 -6.17 10.40 -0.81
C ALA A 71 -6.11 10.37 0.73
N GLY A 72 -5.08 9.76 1.33
CA GLY A 72 -4.88 9.70 2.78
C GLY A 72 -4.23 10.94 3.40
N ALA A 73 -3.64 11.83 2.61
CA ALA A 73 -3.00 13.07 3.07
C ALA A 73 -3.98 14.20 3.46
N ALA A 74 -5.30 14.00 3.31
CA ALA A 74 -6.29 14.89 3.88
C ALA A 74 -6.60 14.44 5.32
N PRO A 75 -6.22 15.20 6.37
CA PRO A 75 -6.67 14.87 7.70
C PRO A 75 -8.21 15.00 7.73
N PRO A 76 -8.95 14.10 8.43
CA PRO A 76 -10.30 14.45 8.80
C PRO A 76 -10.19 15.70 9.69
N ILE A 77 -10.60 16.85 9.18
CA ILE A 77 -10.82 18.04 10.00
C ILE A 77 -12.03 17.70 10.89
N VAL A 78 -11.77 17.00 11.99
CA VAL A 78 -12.73 16.92 13.08
C VAL A 78 -12.61 18.25 13.82
N LEU A 79 -13.39 19.24 13.35
CA LEU A 79 -13.65 20.45 14.10
C LEU A 79 -14.39 20.04 15.38
N HIS A 80 -13.67 19.85 16.48
CA HIS A 80 -14.27 19.82 17.80
C HIS A 80 -14.77 21.24 18.12
N LYS A 81 -15.98 21.57 17.66
CA LYS A 81 -16.74 22.66 18.26
C LYS A 81 -17.14 22.22 19.65
N ARG A 82 -16.33 22.64 20.63
CA ARG A 82 -16.71 22.65 22.04
C ARG A 82 -17.70 23.80 22.24
N ALA A 83 -19.00 23.51 22.23
CA ALA A 83 -20.02 24.33 22.88
C ALA A 83 -20.31 23.61 24.23
N ALA A 84 -19.90 24.11 25.39
CA ALA A 84 -20.36 25.30 26.10
C ALA A 84 -21.85 25.21 26.48
N GLY A 85 -22.12 24.89 27.75
CA GLY A 85 -23.43 24.98 28.43
C GLY A 85 -24.46 23.95 27.94
N GLN A 86 -25.37 23.43 28.74
CA GLN A 86 -26.21 24.04 29.78
C GLN A 86 -26.71 22.87 30.68
N SER A 87 -26.47 22.94 32.00
CA SER A 87 -27.46 23.19 33.07
C SER A 87 -28.51 22.10 33.25
#